data_AF-A0A9W8QFD1-F1
#
_entry.id   AF-A0A9W8QFD1-F1
#
_cell.length_a   1.000
_cell.length_b   1.000
_cell.length_c   1.000
_cell.angle_alpha   90.00
_cell.angle_beta   90.00
_cell.angle_gamma   90.00
#
_symmetry.space_group_name_H-M   'P 1'
#
loop_
_entity.id
_entity.type
_entity.pdbx_description
1 polymer ?
#
loop_
_entity_poly.entity_id
_entity_poly.type
_entity_poly.pdbx_seq_one_letter_code
_entity_poly.pdbx_strand_id
1 'polypeptide(L)'
;MRSSIRDAGPNLKRILTAEHSKALKLVMEQMKEDLKATSSQPMTHVAYVAFARRIISLIRTHGSEICTLDSFYYQISKDYSPSREDPQLQVAAMVSYGLRLREGDTKVVQQVFFFLFNNFKMALISDSLKEEKKTLRKGMSQDRGITQFIIGKMIPAVIEATAWKEMAYPLLDLYARAIRSRLKQSTTTYNLSEADLPGVMAVVQATLNKVEGWAAEQELITAARLHALQSIFAVFNLLWPSLYEYSLNEDVSSGPWCDITELIRKLSQYVISSRDALGQEGFWSPQMQFGEIFAAVPAESTPNRSMADGDVRGFADNIKQDIDRNWYELDGRISIEMPGKPRARDTSQGVLQPRWDAAALVDGARAQLTEWLRWKKKLDEEDHSVVGEWPEAMIF
;
A
#
# COMPACT_ATOMS: atom_id res chain seq x y z
N MET A 1 23.14 -17.56 8.04
CA MET A 1 23.61 -16.22 8.43
C MET A 1 22.53 -15.41 9.16
N ARG A 2 21.41 -15.04 8.52
CA ARG A 2 20.35 -14.24 9.18
C ARG A 2 19.76 -14.92 10.42
N SER A 3 19.29 -16.17 10.31
CA SER A 3 18.71 -16.90 11.46
C SER A 3 19.70 -17.04 12.61
N SER A 4 20.96 -17.41 12.32
CA SER A 4 22.01 -17.53 13.35
C SER A 4 22.30 -16.22 14.10
N ILE A 5 22.16 -15.05 13.44
CA ILE A 5 22.32 -13.74 14.09
C ILE A 5 21.09 -13.40 14.94
N ARG A 6 19.89 -13.70 14.43
CA ARG A 6 18.61 -13.45 15.10
C ARG A 6 18.48 -14.25 16.39
N ASP A 7 18.85 -15.52 16.35
CA ASP A 7 18.68 -16.46 17.44
C ASP A 7 19.84 -16.37 18.47
N ALA A 8 20.85 -15.54 18.21
CA ALA A 8 22.00 -15.33 19.09
C ALA A 8 21.78 -14.23 20.13
N GLY A 9 22.30 -14.45 21.34
CA GLY A 9 22.38 -13.41 22.38
C GLY A 9 23.24 -12.20 21.96
N PRO A 10 23.13 -11.04 22.63
CA PRO A 10 23.67 -9.76 22.15
C PRO A 10 25.18 -9.77 21.85
N ASN A 11 25.98 -10.44 22.69
CA ASN A 11 27.43 -10.55 22.47
C ASN A 11 27.78 -11.41 21.25
N LEU A 12 27.11 -12.56 21.12
CA LEU A 12 27.33 -13.48 20.00
C LEU A 12 26.78 -12.90 18.69
N LYS A 13 25.67 -12.15 18.75
CA LYS A 13 25.10 -11.42 17.63
C LYS A 13 26.12 -10.46 17.00
N ARG A 14 26.87 -9.70 17.81
CA ARG A 14 27.91 -8.78 17.32
C ARG A 14 29.04 -9.53 16.61
N ILE A 15 29.51 -10.63 17.20
CA ILE A 15 30.59 -11.46 16.65
C ILE A 15 30.15 -12.09 15.31
N LEU A 16 29.01 -12.76 15.29
CA LEU A 16 28.45 -13.39 14.09
C LEU A 16 28.18 -12.36 12.99
N THR A 17 27.69 -11.18 13.33
CA THR A 17 27.47 -10.11 12.34
C THR A 17 28.79 -9.70 11.69
N ALA A 18 29.86 -9.50 12.48
CA ALA A 18 31.17 -9.13 11.95
C ALA A 18 31.78 -10.24 11.07
N GLU A 19 31.67 -11.50 11.51
CA GLU A 19 32.17 -12.67 10.78
C GLU A 19 31.43 -12.85 9.44
N HIS A 20 30.09 -12.87 9.47
CA HIS A 20 29.26 -12.99 8.27
C HIS A 20 29.47 -11.78 7.34
N SER A 21 29.64 -10.56 7.88
CA SER A 21 29.95 -9.37 7.09
C SER A 21 31.28 -9.53 6.34
N LYS A 22 32.31 -10.03 7.01
CA LYS A 22 33.62 -10.30 6.39
C LYS A 22 33.51 -11.33 5.28
N ALA A 23 32.80 -12.43 5.53
CA ALA A 23 32.59 -13.48 4.52
C ALA A 23 31.85 -12.95 3.28
N LEU A 24 30.77 -12.18 3.47
CA LEU A 24 30.00 -11.60 2.36
C LEU A 24 30.82 -10.58 1.56
N LYS A 25 31.66 -9.76 2.22
CA LYS A 25 32.59 -8.85 1.52
C LYS A 25 33.59 -9.61 0.66
N LEU A 26 34.18 -10.68 1.19
CA LEU A 26 35.13 -11.51 0.42
C LEU A 26 34.46 -12.15 -0.79
N VAL A 27 33.23 -12.66 -0.65
CA VAL A 27 32.45 -13.19 -1.79
C VAL A 27 32.21 -12.10 -2.84
N MET A 28 31.84 -10.88 -2.42
CA MET A 28 31.63 -9.77 -3.34
C MET A 28 32.91 -9.32 -4.04
N GLU A 29 34.06 -9.27 -3.37
CA GLU A 29 35.32 -8.93 -4.03
C GLU A 29 35.77 -10.03 -4.99
N GLN A 30 35.68 -11.30 -4.59
CA GLN A 30 36.03 -12.41 -5.48
C GLN A 30 35.16 -12.41 -6.75
N MET A 31 33.84 -12.22 -6.62
CA MET A 31 32.96 -12.12 -7.79
C MET A 31 33.33 -10.95 -8.70
N LYS A 32 33.77 -9.82 -8.13
CA LYS A 32 34.19 -8.64 -8.89
C LYS A 32 35.49 -8.90 -9.66
N GLU A 33 36.43 -9.64 -9.08
CA GLU A 33 37.65 -10.08 -9.76
C GLU A 33 37.33 -11.08 -10.89
N ASP A 34 36.46 -12.06 -10.63
CA ASP A 34 36.04 -13.05 -11.63
C ASP A 34 35.29 -12.39 -12.80
N LEU A 35 34.45 -11.38 -12.54
CA LEU A 35 33.76 -10.60 -13.58
C LEU A 35 34.75 -9.87 -14.48
N LYS A 36 35.82 -9.31 -13.91
CA LYS A 36 36.90 -8.66 -14.68
C LYS A 36 37.67 -9.69 -15.51
N ALA A 37 38.01 -10.83 -14.92
CA ALA A 37 38.77 -11.89 -15.60
C ALA A 37 37.99 -12.50 -16.78
N THR A 38 36.67 -12.64 -16.64
CA THR A 38 35.80 -13.21 -17.67
C THR A 38 35.36 -12.20 -18.74
N SER A 39 35.60 -10.90 -18.55
CA SER A 39 35.14 -9.81 -19.45
C SER A 39 35.59 -9.95 -20.91
N SER A 40 36.68 -10.66 -21.18
CA SER A 40 37.19 -10.94 -22.53
C SER A 40 36.52 -12.15 -23.21
N GLN A 41 35.70 -12.91 -22.49
CA GLN A 41 35.04 -14.12 -22.96
C GLN A 41 33.50 -13.97 -22.90
N PRO A 42 32.83 -13.55 -23.98
CA PRO A 42 31.43 -13.12 -23.94
C PRO A 42 30.44 -14.16 -23.39
N MET A 43 30.58 -15.43 -23.79
CA MET A 43 29.66 -16.50 -23.35
C MET A 43 29.75 -16.75 -21.85
N THR A 44 30.96 -16.89 -21.32
CA THR A 44 31.23 -17.09 -19.89
C THR A 44 30.84 -15.86 -19.08
N HIS A 45 31.14 -14.67 -19.59
CA HIS A 45 30.85 -13.40 -18.95
C HIS A 45 29.35 -13.19 -18.73
N VAL A 46 28.53 -13.42 -19.76
CA VAL A 46 27.07 -13.24 -19.65
C VAL A 46 26.47 -14.18 -18.60
N ALA A 47 26.90 -15.44 -18.57
CA ALA A 47 26.45 -16.41 -17.58
C ALA A 47 26.88 -16.00 -16.16
N TYR A 48 28.13 -15.55 -15.99
CA TYR A 48 28.66 -15.14 -14.69
C TYR A 48 28.03 -13.84 -14.18
N VAL A 49 27.73 -12.86 -15.06
CA VAL A 49 26.94 -11.66 -14.71
C VAL A 49 25.56 -12.06 -14.18
N ALA A 50 24.89 -13.02 -14.82
CA ALA A 50 23.58 -13.50 -14.35
C ALA A 50 23.68 -14.18 -12.97
N PHE A 51 24.74 -14.95 -12.73
CA PHE A 51 25.03 -15.53 -11.41
C PHE A 51 25.27 -14.44 -10.35
N ALA A 52 26.17 -13.49 -10.62
CA ALA A 52 26.49 -12.40 -9.71
C ALA A 52 25.23 -11.58 -9.34
N ARG A 53 24.38 -11.24 -10.32
CA ARG A 53 23.09 -10.57 -10.07
C ARG A 53 22.22 -11.32 -9.07
N ARG A 54 22.13 -12.65 -9.17
CA ARG A 54 21.34 -13.49 -8.25
C ARG A 54 21.94 -13.46 -6.84
N ILE A 55 23.25 -13.62 -6.71
CA ILE A 55 23.93 -13.58 -5.40
C ILE A 55 23.76 -12.21 -4.74
N ILE A 56 23.97 -11.13 -5.48
CA ILE A 56 23.81 -9.77 -4.97
C ILE A 56 22.36 -9.49 -4.54
N SER A 57 21.38 -9.97 -5.31
CA SER A 57 19.97 -9.91 -4.89
C SER A 57 19.74 -10.65 -3.58
N LEU A 58 20.30 -11.85 -3.40
CA LEU A 58 20.18 -12.61 -2.14
C LEU A 58 20.85 -11.90 -0.96
N ILE A 59 22.04 -11.32 -1.18
CA ILE A 59 22.74 -10.54 -0.16
C ILE A 59 21.91 -9.31 0.21
N ARG A 60 21.31 -8.62 -0.77
CA ARG A 60 20.42 -7.49 -0.49
C ARG A 60 19.19 -7.95 0.32
N THR A 61 18.54 -9.03 -0.08
CA THR A 61 17.32 -9.51 0.57
C THR A 61 17.55 -10.01 2.00
N HIS A 62 18.60 -10.78 2.24
CA HIS A 62 18.80 -11.46 3.53
C HIS A 62 19.93 -10.87 4.38
N GLY A 63 20.83 -10.12 3.76
CA GLY A 63 22.08 -9.63 4.36
C GLY A 63 22.16 -8.12 4.56
N SER A 64 21.09 -7.34 4.32
CA SER A 64 21.11 -5.87 4.45
C SER A 64 21.55 -5.36 5.84
N GLU A 65 21.32 -6.12 6.90
CA GLU A 65 21.76 -5.79 8.27
C GLU A 65 23.16 -6.30 8.60
N ILE A 66 23.74 -7.11 7.71
CA ILE A 66 25.02 -7.80 7.90
C ILE A 66 26.11 -7.10 7.08
N CYS A 67 25.80 -6.75 5.83
CA CYS A 67 26.77 -6.20 4.91
C CYS A 67 26.13 -5.17 3.97
N THR A 68 26.83 -4.05 3.77
CA THR A 68 26.50 -3.10 2.71
C THR A 68 27.01 -3.63 1.38
N LEU A 69 26.21 -3.49 0.33
CA LEU A 69 26.64 -3.83 -1.03
C LEU A 69 27.61 -2.78 -1.57
N ASP A 70 28.61 -3.23 -2.34
CA ASP A 70 29.50 -2.33 -3.08
C ASP A 70 28.71 -1.60 -4.17
N SER A 71 28.95 -0.29 -4.30
CA SER A 71 28.49 0.59 -5.38
C SER A 71 28.69 0.02 -6.79
N PHE A 72 29.74 -0.78 -7.00
CA PHE A 72 30.01 -1.49 -8.26
C PHE A 72 28.77 -2.24 -8.78
N TYR A 73 28.00 -2.86 -7.88
CA TYR A 73 26.84 -3.68 -8.24
C TYR A 73 25.57 -2.89 -8.60
N TYR A 74 25.63 -1.56 -8.52
CA TYR A 74 24.54 -0.66 -8.92
C TYR A 74 24.84 0.08 -10.22
N GLN A 75 26.07 -0.01 -10.73
CA GLN A 75 26.53 0.78 -11.86
C GLN A 75 26.75 -0.11 -13.09
N ILE A 76 26.33 0.40 -14.24
CA ILE A 76 26.66 -0.23 -15.53
C ILE A 76 28.13 0.07 -15.82
N SER A 77 28.91 -0.96 -16.07
CA SER A 77 30.32 -0.90 -16.45
C SER A 77 30.62 -1.93 -17.55
N LYS A 78 31.87 -1.94 -18.04
CA LYS A 78 32.34 -2.98 -18.96
C LYS A 78 32.23 -4.38 -18.34
N ASP A 79 32.51 -4.48 -17.05
CA ASP A 79 32.68 -5.78 -16.38
C ASP A 79 31.36 -6.27 -15.77
N TYR A 80 30.41 -5.38 -15.48
CA TYR A 80 29.15 -5.72 -14.85
C TYR A 80 28.02 -4.81 -15.31
N SER A 81 26.83 -5.39 -15.45
CA SER A 81 25.60 -4.66 -15.70
C SER A 81 24.56 -5.10 -14.66
N PRO A 82 23.90 -4.20 -13.92
CA PRO A 82 22.80 -4.56 -13.01
C PRO A 82 21.62 -5.22 -13.75
N SER A 83 20.68 -5.79 -13.00
CA SER A 83 19.45 -6.33 -13.58
C SER A 83 18.68 -5.21 -14.29
N ARG A 84 18.17 -5.48 -15.50
CA ARG A 84 17.28 -4.52 -16.20
C ARG A 84 15.96 -4.34 -15.48
N GLU A 85 15.51 -5.37 -14.76
CA GLU A 85 14.21 -5.36 -14.08
C GLU A 85 14.24 -4.70 -12.70
N ASP A 86 15.40 -4.72 -12.04
CA ASP A 86 15.58 -4.16 -10.71
C ASP A 86 17.03 -3.66 -10.53
N PRO A 87 17.44 -2.61 -11.26
CA PRO A 87 18.83 -2.15 -11.28
C PRO A 87 19.28 -1.57 -9.94
N GLN A 88 18.34 -1.03 -9.16
CA GLN A 88 18.59 -0.45 -7.83
C GLN A 88 18.29 -1.43 -6.68
N LEU A 89 17.97 -2.69 -7.00
CA LEU A 89 17.64 -3.73 -6.02
C LEU A 89 16.51 -3.31 -5.06
N GLN A 90 15.53 -2.56 -5.58
CA GLN A 90 14.37 -2.06 -4.85
C GLN A 90 13.47 -3.21 -4.40
N VAL A 91 13.23 -4.21 -5.25
CA VAL A 91 12.42 -5.38 -4.89
C VAL A 91 13.15 -6.18 -3.81
N ALA A 92 14.45 -6.40 -3.99
CA ALA A 92 15.25 -7.11 -2.98
C ALA A 92 15.27 -6.37 -1.63
N ALA A 93 15.33 -5.03 -1.65
CA ALA A 93 15.23 -4.20 -0.45
C ALA A 93 13.84 -4.28 0.20
N MET A 94 12.76 -4.24 -0.59
CA MET A 94 11.39 -4.47 -0.10
C MET A 94 11.28 -5.80 0.63
N VAL A 95 11.76 -6.89 0.03
CA VAL A 95 11.70 -8.21 0.69
C VAL A 95 12.54 -8.24 1.97
N SER A 96 13.71 -7.59 1.98
CA SER A 96 14.51 -7.46 3.21
C SER A 96 13.75 -6.74 4.32
N TYR A 97 13.06 -5.66 3.99
CA TYR A 97 12.22 -4.92 4.94
C TYR A 97 11.04 -5.76 5.42
N GLY A 98 10.37 -6.48 4.52
CA GLY A 98 9.27 -7.38 4.85
C GLY A 98 9.65 -8.52 5.80
N LEU A 99 10.84 -9.10 5.61
CA LEU A 99 11.41 -10.07 6.54
C LEU A 99 11.58 -9.47 7.95
N ARG A 100 12.15 -8.26 8.04
CA ARG A 100 12.35 -7.56 9.32
C ARG A 100 11.03 -7.21 10.01
N LEU A 101 10.02 -6.80 9.24
CA LEU A 101 8.67 -6.53 9.76
C LEU A 101 8.06 -7.78 10.39
N ARG A 102 8.15 -8.94 9.72
CA ARG A 102 7.66 -10.22 10.24
C ARG A 102 8.43 -10.72 11.45
N GLU A 103 9.69 -10.32 11.59
CA GLU A 103 10.51 -10.60 12.77
C GLU A 103 10.21 -9.65 13.96
N GLY A 104 9.27 -8.70 13.80
CA GLY A 104 8.85 -7.78 14.86
C GLY A 104 9.80 -6.60 15.09
N ASP A 105 10.68 -6.27 14.15
CA ASP A 105 11.57 -5.11 14.26
C ASP A 105 10.79 -3.80 14.08
N THR A 106 10.32 -3.22 15.19
CA THR A 106 9.54 -1.96 15.16
C THR A 106 10.31 -0.78 14.57
N LYS A 107 11.66 -0.79 14.60
CA LYS A 107 12.47 0.29 14.02
C LYS A 107 12.41 0.33 12.50
N VAL A 108 12.05 -0.80 11.88
CA VAL A 108 11.97 -0.89 10.42
C VAL A 108 10.73 -0.20 9.87
N VAL A 109 9.66 -0.10 10.66
CA VAL A 109 8.35 0.46 10.24
C VAL A 109 8.51 1.85 9.60
N GLN A 110 9.21 2.75 10.27
CA GLN A 110 9.52 4.09 9.75
C GLN A 110 10.45 4.04 8.52
N GLN A 111 11.42 3.12 8.49
CA GLN A 111 12.32 2.95 7.35
C GLN A 111 11.57 2.52 6.09
N VAL A 112 10.62 1.59 6.23
CA VAL A 112 9.77 1.12 5.11
C VAL A 112 8.92 2.26 4.59
N PHE A 113 8.29 3.05 5.47
CA PHE A 113 7.52 4.22 5.05
C PHE A 113 8.36 5.18 4.21
N PHE A 114 9.50 5.65 4.72
CA PHE A 114 10.33 6.59 3.98
C PHE A 114 10.92 5.98 2.71
N PHE A 115 11.25 4.69 2.71
CA PHE A 115 11.70 3.99 1.51
C PHE A 115 10.62 4.00 0.42
N LEU A 116 9.40 3.56 0.74
CA LEU A 116 8.28 3.51 -0.21
C LEU A 116 7.87 4.91 -0.67
N PHE A 117 7.77 5.86 0.26
CA PHE A 117 7.38 7.23 -0.06
C PHE A 117 8.43 7.93 -0.93
N ASN A 118 9.72 7.77 -0.63
CA ASN A 118 10.77 8.36 -1.47
C ASN A 118 10.83 7.73 -2.87
N ASN A 119 10.63 6.42 -3.00
CA ASN A 119 10.53 5.78 -4.33
C ASN A 119 9.35 6.33 -5.13
N PHE A 120 8.19 6.50 -4.49
CA PHE A 120 7.06 7.18 -5.11
C PHE A 120 7.42 8.60 -5.56
N LYS A 121 8.05 9.41 -4.69
CA LYS A 121 8.40 10.80 -5.03
C LYS A 121 9.32 10.87 -6.24
N MET A 122 10.34 10.01 -6.28
CA MET A 122 11.22 9.92 -7.43
C MET A 122 10.47 9.49 -8.70
N ALA A 123 9.58 8.50 -8.59
CA ALA A 123 8.78 8.03 -9.71
C ALA A 123 7.75 9.06 -10.19
N LEU A 124 7.25 9.92 -9.31
CA LEU A 124 6.38 11.04 -9.65
C LEU A 124 7.16 12.09 -10.46
N ILE A 125 8.34 12.49 -9.96
CA ILE A 125 9.21 13.47 -10.64
C ILE A 125 9.61 12.98 -12.05
N SER A 126 9.95 11.69 -12.19
CA SER A 126 10.40 11.10 -13.45
C SER A 126 9.29 10.53 -14.35
N ASP A 127 8.00 10.79 -14.06
CA ASP A 127 6.85 10.26 -14.79
C ASP A 127 6.89 8.72 -15.01
N SER A 128 7.40 8.00 -14.00
CA SER A 128 7.66 6.55 -14.07
C SER A 128 6.81 5.76 -13.06
N LEU A 129 5.66 6.30 -12.64
CA LEU A 129 4.72 5.62 -11.73
C LEU A 129 4.29 4.23 -12.24
N LYS A 130 4.26 4.02 -13.55
CA LYS A 130 3.96 2.70 -14.15
C LYS A 130 5.01 1.65 -13.79
N GLU A 131 6.29 2.03 -13.76
CA GLU A 131 7.38 1.14 -13.37
C GLU A 131 7.40 0.93 -11.86
N GLU A 132 7.18 1.99 -11.06
CA GLU A 132 7.05 1.86 -9.61
C GLU A 132 5.91 0.92 -9.22
N LYS A 133 4.78 0.96 -9.93
CA LYS A 133 3.70 -0.02 -9.74
C LYS A 133 4.17 -1.46 -9.98
N LYS A 134 5.01 -1.71 -10.99
CA LYS A 134 5.55 -3.05 -11.26
C LYS A 134 6.49 -3.48 -10.15
N THR A 135 7.33 -2.58 -9.65
CA THR A 135 8.23 -2.82 -8.51
C THR A 135 7.43 -3.17 -7.25
N LEU A 136 6.45 -2.34 -6.87
CA LEU A 136 5.56 -2.60 -5.74
C LEU A 136 4.84 -3.94 -5.86
N ARG A 137 4.27 -4.24 -7.03
CA ARG A 137 3.62 -5.52 -7.28
C ARG A 137 4.57 -6.69 -7.06
N LYS A 138 5.80 -6.62 -7.59
CA LYS A 138 6.82 -7.68 -7.39
C LYS A 138 7.16 -7.82 -5.91
N GLY A 139 7.43 -6.73 -5.20
CA GLY A 139 7.73 -6.74 -3.76
C GLY A 139 6.61 -7.36 -2.92
N MET A 140 5.36 -6.92 -3.14
CA MET A 140 4.17 -7.48 -2.46
C MET A 140 3.95 -8.97 -2.77
N SER A 141 4.24 -9.41 -4.00
CA SER A 141 4.09 -10.82 -4.37
C SER A 141 5.14 -11.73 -3.71
N GLN A 142 6.33 -11.19 -3.43
CA GLN A 142 7.45 -11.95 -2.86
C GLN A 142 7.44 -11.98 -1.33
N ASP A 143 6.87 -10.98 -0.66
CA ASP A 143 6.85 -10.91 0.80
C ASP A 143 5.50 -10.48 1.40
N ARG A 144 4.99 -11.28 2.34
CA ARG A 144 3.73 -11.02 3.05
C ARG A 144 3.83 -9.80 3.98
N GLY A 145 4.98 -9.58 4.62
CA GLY A 145 5.19 -8.43 5.51
C GLY A 145 5.08 -7.09 4.78
N ILE A 146 5.53 -7.02 3.53
CA ILE A 146 5.31 -5.83 2.68
C ILE A 146 3.85 -5.66 2.29
N THR A 147 3.15 -6.75 1.95
CA THR A 147 1.71 -6.69 1.68
C THR A 147 0.95 -6.17 2.90
N GLN A 148 1.24 -6.71 4.08
CA GLN A 148 0.67 -6.29 5.37
C GLN A 148 0.97 -4.84 5.69
N PHE A 149 2.21 -4.38 5.50
CA PHE A 149 2.56 -2.98 5.71
C PHE A 149 1.80 -2.05 4.77
N ILE A 150 1.71 -2.39 3.48
CA ILE A 150 1.03 -1.54 2.50
C ILE A 150 -0.47 -1.44 2.81
N ILE A 151 -1.13 -2.57 3.12
CA ILE A 151 -2.56 -2.59 3.45
C ILE A 151 -2.82 -1.92 4.81
N GLY A 152 -2.06 -2.27 5.85
CA GLY A 152 -2.36 -1.87 7.22
C GLY A 152 -1.76 -0.54 7.67
N LYS A 153 -0.71 -0.05 6.99
CA LYS A 153 -0.03 1.20 7.38
C LYS A 153 -0.02 2.24 6.26
N MET A 154 0.42 1.86 5.06
CA MET A 154 0.59 2.81 3.95
C MET A 154 -0.74 3.33 3.41
N ILE A 155 -1.67 2.44 3.03
CA ILE A 155 -2.97 2.86 2.49
C ILE A 155 -3.76 3.73 3.46
N PRO A 156 -3.96 3.35 4.74
CA PRO A 156 -4.69 4.18 5.68
C PRO A 156 -4.08 5.57 5.82
N ALA A 157 -2.74 5.66 5.86
CA ALA A 157 -2.04 6.95 5.90
C ALA A 157 -2.26 7.77 4.63
N VAL A 158 -2.31 7.13 3.47
CA VAL A 158 -2.58 7.77 2.18
C VAL A 158 -4.03 8.24 2.09
N ILE A 159 -5.00 7.44 2.53
CA ILE A 159 -6.41 7.82 2.62
C ILE A 159 -6.54 9.09 3.47
N GLU A 160 -5.94 9.08 4.66
CA GLU A 160 -5.89 10.21 5.57
C GLU A 160 -5.12 11.42 5.01
N ALA A 161 -4.10 11.23 4.18
CA ALA A 161 -3.42 12.34 3.52
C ALA A 161 -4.27 12.94 2.39
N THR A 162 -4.86 12.10 1.53
CA THR A 162 -5.80 12.53 0.47
C THR A 162 -7.03 13.19 1.01
N ALA A 163 -7.39 12.89 2.27
CA ALA A 163 -8.48 13.55 2.97
C ALA A 163 -8.28 15.06 3.08
N TRP A 164 -7.04 15.48 3.29
CA TRP A 164 -6.66 16.86 3.56
C TRP A 164 -6.06 17.55 2.34
N LYS A 165 -5.47 16.78 1.42
CA LYS A 165 -4.72 17.29 0.27
C LYS A 165 -5.14 16.54 -0.98
N GLU A 166 -5.98 17.17 -1.81
CA GLU A 166 -6.45 16.57 -3.07
C GLU A 166 -5.29 16.16 -3.99
N MET A 167 -4.20 16.94 -3.99
CA MET A 167 -2.98 16.69 -4.77
C MET A 167 -2.30 15.35 -4.43
N ALA A 168 -2.65 14.70 -3.32
CA ALA A 168 -2.15 13.38 -2.94
C ALA A 168 -2.76 12.22 -3.75
N TYR A 169 -3.78 12.45 -4.59
CA TYR A 169 -4.46 11.38 -5.34
C TYR A 169 -3.52 10.45 -6.14
N PRO A 170 -2.37 10.88 -6.73
CA PRO A 170 -1.47 9.98 -7.45
C PRO A 170 -0.89 8.88 -6.54
N LEU A 171 -0.72 9.18 -5.25
CA LEU A 171 -0.24 8.25 -4.25
C LEU A 171 -1.30 7.17 -3.97
N LEU A 172 -2.56 7.60 -3.79
CA LEU A 172 -3.70 6.69 -3.63
C LEU A 172 -3.86 5.78 -4.85
N ASP A 173 -3.79 6.35 -6.05
CA ASP A 173 -3.86 5.62 -7.32
C ASP A 173 -2.78 4.54 -7.44
N LEU A 174 -1.54 4.88 -7.10
CA LEU A 174 -0.42 3.95 -7.19
C LEU A 174 -0.67 2.74 -6.29
N TYR A 175 -0.95 2.97 -5.00
CA TYR A 175 -1.13 1.89 -4.04
C TYR A 175 -2.43 1.11 -4.27
N ALA A 176 -3.52 1.77 -4.67
CA ALA A 176 -4.76 1.08 -5.04
C ALA A 176 -4.54 0.10 -6.20
N ARG A 177 -3.78 0.51 -7.23
CA ARG A 177 -3.45 -0.37 -8.37
C ARG A 177 -2.47 -1.47 -7.98
N ALA A 178 -1.53 -1.21 -7.07
CA ALA A 178 -0.62 -2.23 -6.55
C ALA A 178 -1.39 -3.31 -5.76
N ILE A 179 -2.29 -2.90 -4.86
CA ILE A 179 -3.17 -3.80 -4.10
C ILE A 179 -4.09 -4.60 -5.02
N ARG A 180 -4.73 -3.95 -6.00
CA ARG A 180 -5.54 -4.65 -7.00
C ARG A 180 -4.76 -5.74 -7.70
N SER A 181 -3.51 -5.44 -8.08
CA SER A 181 -2.63 -6.42 -8.72
C SER A 181 -2.29 -7.58 -7.79
N ARG A 182 -2.16 -7.33 -6.47
CA ARG A 182 -1.88 -8.38 -5.49
C ARG A 182 -3.09 -9.25 -5.18
N LEU A 183 -4.26 -8.65 -4.97
CA LEU A 183 -5.46 -9.33 -4.49
C LEU A 183 -6.29 -10.00 -5.60
N LYS A 184 -6.21 -9.52 -6.85
CA LYS A 184 -6.94 -10.13 -7.99
C LYS A 184 -6.15 -11.19 -8.78
N GLN A 185 -4.85 -11.36 -8.53
CA GLN A 185 -4.00 -12.25 -9.35
C GLN A 185 -3.92 -13.70 -8.87
N SER A 186 -4.30 -14.01 -7.62
CA SER A 186 -4.30 -15.38 -7.15
C SER A 186 -5.65 -16.03 -7.43
N THR A 187 -5.60 -17.26 -7.97
CA THR A 187 -6.77 -18.14 -8.12
C THR A 187 -7.40 -18.50 -6.77
N THR A 188 -6.65 -18.29 -5.69
CA THR A 188 -7.12 -18.27 -4.29
C THR A 188 -7.18 -16.82 -3.83
N THR A 189 -8.18 -16.44 -3.05
CA THR A 189 -8.24 -15.13 -2.38
C THR A 189 -6.98 -14.91 -1.51
N TYR A 190 -6.63 -13.67 -1.18
CA TYR A 190 -5.57 -13.42 -0.20
C TYR A 190 -6.10 -13.85 1.16
N ASN A 191 -5.64 -14.99 1.68
CA ASN A 191 -6.12 -15.49 2.97
C ASN A 191 -5.66 -14.55 4.08
N LEU A 192 -6.63 -13.85 4.68
CA LEU A 192 -6.39 -13.06 5.89
C LEU A 192 -6.06 -14.01 7.04
N SER A 193 -5.13 -13.57 7.87
CA SER A 193 -4.83 -14.16 9.17
C SER A 193 -5.17 -13.15 10.25
N GLU A 194 -5.22 -13.58 11.52
CA GLU A 194 -5.41 -12.66 12.66
C GLU A 194 -4.41 -11.49 12.64
N ALA A 195 -3.18 -11.72 12.18
CA ALA A 195 -2.15 -10.68 12.07
C ALA A 195 -2.49 -9.58 11.03
N ASP A 196 -3.42 -9.83 10.12
CA ASP A 196 -3.87 -8.84 9.13
C ASP A 196 -5.04 -7.98 9.64
N LEU A 197 -5.80 -8.44 10.64
CA LEU A 197 -7.00 -7.76 11.13
C LEU A 197 -6.75 -6.33 11.61
N PRO A 198 -5.68 -6.02 12.38
CA PRO A 198 -5.39 -4.63 12.76
C PRO A 198 -5.18 -3.72 11.54
N GLY A 199 -4.60 -4.27 10.47
CA GLY A 199 -4.40 -3.54 9.22
C GLY A 199 -5.70 -3.30 8.46
N VAL A 200 -6.59 -4.29 8.39
CA VAL A 200 -7.94 -4.13 7.84
C VAL A 200 -8.71 -3.07 8.63
N MET A 201 -8.71 -3.18 9.96
CA MET A 201 -9.38 -2.22 10.84
C MET A 201 -8.89 -0.79 10.60
N ALA A 202 -7.57 -0.59 10.42
CA ALA A 202 -7.01 0.71 10.07
C ALA A 202 -7.54 1.27 8.73
N VAL A 203 -7.73 0.42 7.72
CA VAL A 203 -8.33 0.82 6.43
C VAL A 203 -9.80 1.22 6.61
N VAL A 204 -10.58 0.43 7.36
CA VAL A 204 -12.00 0.71 7.61
C VAL A 204 -12.16 2.02 8.38
N GLN A 205 -11.37 2.19 9.44
CA GLN A 205 -11.39 3.39 10.26
C GLN A 205 -10.98 4.63 9.47
N ALA A 206 -9.90 4.58 8.68
CA ALA A 206 -9.48 5.69 7.84
C ALA A 206 -10.56 6.07 6.79
N THR A 207 -11.23 5.07 6.23
CA THR A 207 -12.34 5.27 5.29
C THR A 207 -13.55 5.92 5.98
N LEU A 208 -13.94 5.42 7.15
CA LEU A 208 -15.06 5.95 7.91
C LEU A 208 -14.77 7.40 8.35
N ASN A 209 -13.61 7.66 8.94
CA ASN A 209 -13.17 9.01 9.33
C ASN A 209 -13.25 9.99 8.15
N LYS A 210 -12.84 9.53 6.96
CA LYS A 210 -12.88 10.34 5.76
C LYS A 210 -14.31 10.69 5.34
N VAL A 211 -15.18 9.68 5.33
CA VAL A 211 -16.59 9.84 4.97
C VAL A 211 -17.31 10.75 5.97
N GLU A 212 -17.09 10.55 7.27
CA GLU A 212 -17.63 11.42 8.33
C GLU A 212 -17.13 12.86 8.19
N GLY A 213 -15.84 13.04 7.89
CA GLY A 213 -15.26 14.36 7.60
C GLY A 213 -15.94 15.04 6.42
N TRP A 214 -16.08 14.32 5.30
CA TRP A 214 -16.78 14.82 4.11
C TRP A 214 -18.25 15.12 4.35
N ALA A 215 -18.94 14.33 5.16
CA ALA A 215 -20.34 14.55 5.52
C ALA A 215 -20.53 15.84 6.35
N ALA A 216 -19.53 16.19 7.18
CA ALA A 216 -19.54 17.40 8.00
C ALA A 216 -19.03 18.66 7.27
N GLU A 217 -18.34 18.49 6.14
CA GLU A 217 -17.77 19.58 5.34
C GLU A 217 -18.85 20.23 4.45
N GLN A 218 -18.83 21.57 4.37
CA GLN A 218 -19.71 22.35 3.47
C GLN A 218 -19.02 22.73 2.15
N GLU A 219 -17.92 22.05 1.83
CA GLU A 219 -17.13 22.35 0.63
C GLU A 219 -17.72 21.67 -0.61
N LEU A 220 -17.58 22.36 -1.74
CA LEU A 220 -18.00 21.86 -3.04
C LEU A 220 -17.19 20.62 -3.44
N ILE A 221 -17.85 19.68 -4.11
CA ILE A 221 -17.22 18.48 -4.59
C ILE A 221 -16.36 18.82 -5.81
N THR A 222 -15.05 18.59 -5.67
CA THR A 222 -14.12 18.63 -6.79
C THR A 222 -14.05 17.25 -7.45
N ALA A 223 -13.65 17.22 -8.74
CA ALA A 223 -13.41 15.97 -9.45
C ALA A 223 -12.32 15.11 -8.77
N ALA A 224 -11.31 15.75 -8.15
CA ALA A 224 -10.27 15.05 -7.40
C ALA A 224 -10.83 14.34 -6.16
N ARG A 225 -11.73 15.00 -5.41
CA ARG A 225 -12.36 14.41 -4.24
C ARG A 225 -13.32 13.28 -4.61
N LEU A 226 -14.08 13.44 -5.69
CA LEU A 226 -14.95 12.37 -6.20
C LEU A 226 -14.13 11.15 -6.67
N HIS A 227 -13.00 11.39 -7.36
CA HIS A 227 -12.04 10.36 -7.73
C HIS A 227 -11.43 9.67 -6.49
N ALA A 228 -11.11 10.44 -5.43
CA ALA A 228 -10.62 9.90 -4.17
C ALA A 228 -11.67 9.01 -3.50
N LEU A 229 -12.94 9.44 -3.41
CA LEU A 229 -14.05 8.63 -2.90
C LEU A 229 -14.14 7.30 -3.66
N GLN A 230 -14.20 7.37 -4.99
CA GLN A 230 -14.24 6.18 -5.84
C GLN A 230 -13.05 5.26 -5.57
N SER A 231 -11.83 5.82 -5.48
CA SER A 231 -10.60 5.04 -5.29
C SER A 231 -10.52 4.40 -3.91
N ILE A 232 -10.96 5.08 -2.85
CA ILE A 232 -11.02 4.55 -1.48
C ILE A 232 -11.95 3.34 -1.42
N PHE A 233 -13.18 3.47 -1.93
CA PHE A 233 -14.13 2.36 -1.97
C PHE A 233 -13.66 1.24 -2.90
N ALA A 234 -12.99 1.57 -4.00
CA ALA A 234 -12.38 0.56 -4.86
C ALA A 234 -11.28 -0.24 -4.13
N VAL A 235 -10.47 0.40 -3.28
CA VAL A 235 -9.47 -0.30 -2.44
C VAL A 235 -10.16 -1.25 -1.48
N PHE A 236 -11.19 -0.78 -0.78
CA PHE A 236 -11.91 -1.61 0.16
C PHE A 236 -12.60 -2.79 -0.53
N ASN A 237 -13.22 -2.56 -1.69
CA ASN A 237 -13.86 -3.61 -2.46
C ASN A 237 -12.91 -4.73 -2.91
N LEU A 238 -11.60 -4.50 -2.89
CA LEU A 238 -10.60 -5.54 -3.13
C LEU A 238 -10.35 -6.42 -1.91
N LEU A 239 -10.62 -5.93 -0.70
CA LEU A 239 -10.48 -6.67 0.56
C LEU A 239 -11.70 -7.54 0.86
N TRP A 240 -12.88 -7.17 0.36
CA TRP A 240 -14.15 -7.88 0.62
C TRP A 240 -14.09 -9.40 0.41
N PRO A 241 -13.56 -9.95 -0.70
CA PRO A 241 -13.49 -11.40 -0.88
C PRO A 241 -12.71 -12.10 0.23
N SER A 242 -11.61 -11.48 0.67
CA SER A 242 -10.78 -12.00 1.75
C SER A 242 -11.45 -11.87 3.12
N LEU A 243 -12.18 -10.79 3.37
CA LEU A 243 -12.96 -10.60 4.60
C LEU A 243 -14.11 -11.61 4.69
N TYR A 244 -14.78 -11.86 3.58
CA TYR A 244 -15.84 -12.85 3.49
C TYR A 244 -15.30 -14.29 3.65
N GLU A 245 -14.15 -14.62 3.06
CA GLU A 245 -13.50 -15.90 3.33
C GLU A 245 -13.08 -16.03 4.82
N TYR A 246 -12.61 -14.96 5.45
CA TYR A 246 -12.29 -14.96 6.87
C TYR A 246 -13.52 -15.22 7.74
N SER A 247 -14.66 -14.58 7.43
CA SER A 247 -15.92 -14.77 8.17
C SER A 247 -16.47 -16.19 8.10
N LEU A 248 -16.16 -16.92 7.03
CA LEU A 248 -16.59 -18.30 6.82
C LEU A 248 -15.77 -19.34 7.61
N ASN A 249 -14.49 -19.05 7.90
CA ASN A 249 -13.54 -20.07 8.35
C ASN A 249 -13.14 -19.94 9.83
N GLU A 250 -13.31 -18.78 10.43
CA GLU A 250 -12.82 -18.50 11.79
C GLU A 250 -13.96 -18.32 12.78
N ASP A 251 -13.68 -18.61 14.06
CA ASP A 251 -14.61 -18.38 15.15
C ASP A 251 -14.93 -16.87 15.20
N VAL A 252 -16.13 -16.49 14.74
CA VAL A 252 -16.65 -15.12 14.57
C VAL A 252 -16.61 -14.30 15.88
N SER A 253 -16.29 -14.97 16.99
CA SER A 253 -16.18 -14.42 18.35
C SER A 253 -14.86 -13.68 18.65
N SER A 254 -13.92 -13.57 17.71
CA SER A 254 -12.68 -12.79 17.95
C SER A 254 -12.98 -11.29 18.10
N GLY A 255 -12.48 -10.67 19.18
CA GLY A 255 -12.70 -9.23 19.45
C GLY A 255 -12.39 -8.29 18.28
N PRO A 256 -11.23 -8.43 17.59
CA PRO A 256 -10.89 -7.57 16.46
C PRO A 256 -11.85 -7.70 15.26
N TRP A 257 -12.45 -8.87 15.05
CA TRP A 257 -13.43 -9.07 13.99
C TRP A 257 -14.74 -8.34 14.29
N CYS A 258 -15.23 -8.43 15.53
CA CYS A 258 -16.42 -7.69 15.98
C CYS A 258 -16.27 -6.18 15.77
N ASP A 259 -15.10 -5.63 16.10
CA ASP A 259 -14.80 -4.20 15.89
C ASP A 259 -14.83 -3.83 14.39
N ILE A 260 -14.25 -4.68 13.53
CA ILE A 260 -14.29 -4.49 12.07
C ILE A 260 -15.73 -4.52 11.56
N THR A 261 -16.55 -5.48 11.99
CA THR A 261 -17.95 -5.58 11.56
C THR A 261 -18.77 -4.39 12.00
N GLU A 262 -18.52 -3.85 13.20
CA GLU A 262 -19.21 -2.66 13.70
C GLU A 262 -18.82 -1.41 12.89
N LEU A 263 -17.54 -1.26 12.54
CA LEU A 263 -17.10 -0.18 11.65
C LEU A 263 -17.70 -0.29 10.25
N ILE A 264 -17.75 -1.51 9.69
CA ILE A 264 -18.41 -1.79 8.40
C ILE A 264 -19.90 -1.46 8.47
N ARG A 265 -20.58 -1.77 9.59
CA ARG A 265 -22.00 -1.47 9.80
C ARG A 265 -22.23 0.04 9.78
N LYS A 266 -21.44 0.83 10.52
CA LYS A 266 -21.50 2.30 10.52
C LYS A 266 -21.25 2.87 9.12
N LEU A 267 -20.16 2.44 8.47
CA LEU A 267 -19.83 2.89 7.12
C LEU A 267 -20.94 2.56 6.10
N SER A 268 -21.62 1.42 6.26
CA SER A 268 -22.72 1.03 5.38
C SER A 268 -23.92 1.98 5.43
N GLN A 269 -24.18 2.65 6.57
CA GLN A 269 -25.24 3.65 6.67
C GLN A 269 -24.98 4.85 5.75
N TYR A 270 -23.72 5.30 5.69
CA TYR A 270 -23.29 6.33 4.75
C TYR A 270 -23.38 5.83 3.31
N VAL A 271 -22.91 4.62 3.02
CA VAL A 271 -22.90 4.06 1.65
C VAL A 271 -24.31 3.95 1.06
N ILE A 272 -25.31 3.53 1.84
CA ILE A 272 -26.71 3.45 1.40
C ILE A 272 -27.20 4.83 0.99
N SER A 273 -27.04 5.81 1.88
CA SER A 273 -27.44 7.20 1.68
C SER A 273 -26.82 7.78 0.41
N SER A 274 -25.52 7.55 0.22
CA SER A 274 -24.76 8.07 -0.92
C SER A 274 -25.11 7.40 -2.23
N ARG A 275 -25.35 6.09 -2.25
CA ARG A 275 -25.79 5.41 -3.47
C ARG A 275 -27.11 6.00 -3.96
N ASP A 276 -28.05 6.23 -3.06
CA ASP A 276 -29.39 6.72 -3.39
C ASP A 276 -29.35 8.17 -3.88
N ALA A 277 -28.56 9.01 -3.21
CA ALA A 277 -28.29 10.37 -3.64
C ALA A 277 -27.71 10.38 -5.08
N LEU A 278 -26.62 9.65 -5.32
CA LEU A 278 -25.95 9.56 -6.63
C LEU A 278 -26.80 8.84 -7.71
N GLY A 279 -27.88 8.15 -7.33
CA GLY A 279 -28.78 7.45 -8.22
C GLY A 279 -29.87 8.34 -8.84
N GLN A 280 -30.10 9.52 -8.29
CA GLN A 280 -31.14 10.43 -8.78
C GLN A 280 -30.72 11.10 -10.11
N GLU A 281 -31.57 11.00 -11.13
CA GLU A 281 -31.30 11.64 -12.43
C GLU A 281 -31.18 13.17 -12.27
N GLY A 282 -30.13 13.76 -12.86
CA GLY A 282 -29.88 15.21 -12.81
C GLY A 282 -29.34 15.72 -11.46
N PHE A 283 -29.02 14.84 -10.52
CA PHE A 283 -28.57 15.21 -9.18
C PHE A 283 -27.18 15.87 -9.15
N TRP A 284 -26.31 15.53 -10.11
CA TRP A 284 -24.99 16.13 -10.16
C TRP A 284 -25.00 17.56 -10.69
N SER A 285 -24.62 18.48 -9.80
CA SER A 285 -24.35 19.86 -10.14
C SER A 285 -22.92 20.25 -9.74
N PRO A 286 -22.28 21.20 -10.44
CA PRO A 286 -20.99 21.76 -10.03
C PRO A 286 -21.01 22.46 -8.65
N GLN A 287 -22.20 22.66 -8.07
CA GLN A 287 -22.42 23.37 -6.80
C GLN A 287 -22.71 22.41 -5.64
N MET A 288 -22.56 21.11 -5.88
CA MET A 288 -22.90 20.07 -4.93
C MET A 288 -21.86 19.91 -3.82
N GLN A 289 -22.30 19.60 -2.59
CA GLN A 289 -21.44 19.35 -1.42
C GLN A 289 -21.48 17.88 -1.00
N PHE A 290 -20.41 17.38 -0.38
CA PHE A 290 -20.41 16.01 0.15
C PHE A 290 -21.44 15.79 1.26
N GLY A 291 -21.75 16.83 2.06
CA GLY A 291 -22.83 16.76 3.04
C GLY A 291 -24.18 16.36 2.44
N GLU A 292 -24.47 16.75 1.20
CA GLU A 292 -25.69 16.37 0.47
C GLU A 292 -25.68 14.90 0.03
N ILE A 293 -24.50 14.32 -0.26
CA ILE A 293 -24.32 12.89 -0.58
C ILE A 293 -24.50 12.01 0.67
N PHE A 294 -24.12 12.52 1.84
CA PHE A 294 -24.11 11.76 3.10
C PHE A 294 -25.25 12.13 4.07
N ALA A 295 -26.22 12.94 3.63
CA ALA A 295 -27.20 13.65 4.47
C ALA A 295 -28.15 12.79 5.33
N ALA A 296 -28.35 11.51 5.00
CA ALA A 296 -29.34 10.65 5.68
C ALA A 296 -28.82 9.97 6.96
N VAL A 297 -27.56 10.20 7.36
CA VAL A 297 -27.04 9.69 8.64
C VAL A 297 -27.17 10.79 9.70
N PRO A 298 -27.97 10.60 10.77
CA PRO A 298 -28.01 11.54 11.88
C PRO A 298 -26.60 11.79 12.38
N ALA A 299 -26.25 13.04 12.67
CA ALA A 299 -24.99 13.41 13.31
C ALA A 299 -24.97 12.93 14.78
N GLU A 300 -25.18 11.64 15.02
CA GLU A 300 -24.97 11.04 16.32
C GLU A 300 -23.48 10.76 16.49
N SER A 301 -22.97 11.35 17.57
CA SER A 301 -21.63 11.22 18.13
C SER A 301 -20.51 11.98 17.42
N THR A 302 -19.80 12.75 18.24
CA THR A 302 -18.50 13.38 17.94
C THR A 302 -17.64 12.48 17.08
N PRO A 303 -17.02 12.99 15.99
CA PRO A 303 -16.13 12.19 15.16
C PRO A 303 -15.07 11.59 16.07
N ASN A 304 -15.02 10.25 16.15
CA ASN A 304 -14.02 9.59 16.96
C ASN A 304 -12.69 9.68 16.20
N ARG A 305 -12.11 10.88 16.18
CA ARG A 305 -10.98 11.30 15.34
C ARG A 305 -9.67 10.58 15.65
N SER A 306 -9.65 9.69 16.62
CA SER A 306 -8.44 9.00 17.00
C SER A 306 -8.25 7.77 16.14
N MET A 307 -7.43 7.88 15.10
CA MET A 307 -6.75 6.69 14.56
C MET A 307 -6.09 5.96 15.71
N ALA A 308 -6.43 4.68 15.91
CA ALA A 308 -5.84 3.85 16.96
C ALA A 308 -4.32 3.68 16.76
N ASP A 309 -3.84 3.81 15.52
CA ASP A 309 -2.44 3.58 15.15
C ASP A 309 -1.64 4.89 15.01
N GLY A 310 -0.68 5.08 15.92
CA GLY A 310 0.20 6.26 15.93
C GLY A 310 1.15 6.35 14.74
N ASP A 311 1.59 5.21 14.17
CA ASP A 311 2.47 5.23 12.99
C ASP A 311 1.71 5.75 11.78
N VAL A 312 0.47 5.29 11.58
CA VAL A 312 -0.35 5.68 10.44
C VAL A 312 -0.63 7.18 10.46
N ARG A 313 -0.95 7.72 11.65
CA ARG A 313 -1.11 9.15 11.85
C ARG A 313 0.18 9.91 11.52
N GLY A 314 1.31 9.45 12.05
CA GLY A 314 2.62 10.03 11.75
C GLY A 314 2.96 10.00 10.26
N PHE A 315 2.66 8.91 9.56
CA PHE A 315 2.85 8.78 8.12
C PHE A 315 1.95 9.74 7.33
N ALA A 316 0.67 9.83 7.69
CA ALA A 316 -0.26 10.77 7.07
C ALA A 316 0.22 12.21 7.24
N ASP A 317 0.69 12.58 8.44
CA ASP A 317 1.21 13.91 8.73
C ASP A 317 2.50 14.21 7.95
N ASN A 318 3.40 13.22 7.82
CA ASN A 318 4.59 13.35 6.98
C ASN A 318 4.23 13.58 5.50
N ILE A 319 3.25 12.85 4.96
CA ILE A 319 2.78 13.04 3.58
C ILE A 319 2.19 14.45 3.42
N LYS A 320 1.31 14.88 4.34
CA LYS A 320 0.67 16.22 4.30
C LYS A 320 1.72 17.33 4.34
N GLN A 321 2.70 17.24 5.25
CA GLN A 321 3.77 18.24 5.37
C GLN A 321 4.68 18.27 4.15
N ASP A 322 5.00 17.11 3.55
CA ASP A 322 5.80 17.04 2.34
C ASP A 322 5.07 17.66 1.14
N ILE A 323 3.76 17.43 1.01
CA ILE A 323 2.91 18.06 0.00
C ILE A 323 2.94 19.59 0.14
N ASP A 324 2.68 20.10 1.34
CA ASP A 324 2.62 21.55 1.58
C ASP A 324 3.94 22.28 1.32
N ARG A 325 5.06 21.60 1.53
CA ARG A 325 6.39 22.19 1.39
C ARG A 325 6.96 22.05 -0.01
N ASN A 326 6.73 20.91 -0.64
CA ASN A 326 7.55 20.50 -1.79
C ASN A 326 6.72 20.26 -3.06
N TRP A 327 5.42 20.00 -2.97
CA TRP A 327 4.64 19.65 -4.15
C TRP A 327 4.09 20.90 -4.84
N TYR A 328 4.03 20.87 -6.16
CA TYR A 328 3.48 21.98 -6.94
C TYR A 328 2.80 21.47 -8.21
N GLU A 329 1.88 22.29 -8.70
CA GLU A 329 1.25 22.12 -9.99
C GLU A 329 1.82 23.12 -10.99
N LEU A 330 2.18 22.64 -12.19
CA LEU A 330 2.61 23.47 -13.31
C LEU A 330 2.11 22.84 -14.60
N ASP A 331 1.42 23.63 -15.44
CA ASP A 331 0.90 23.21 -16.76
C ASP A 331 0.07 21.90 -16.72
N GLY A 332 -0.75 21.72 -15.68
CA GLY A 332 -1.56 20.52 -15.50
C GLY A 332 -0.75 19.26 -15.16
N ARG A 333 0.48 19.42 -14.65
CA ARG A 333 1.30 18.33 -14.08
C ARG A 333 1.52 18.55 -12.59
N ILE A 334 1.55 17.46 -11.84
CA ILE A 334 1.97 17.45 -10.43
C ILE A 334 3.43 17.01 -10.36
N SER A 335 4.26 17.81 -9.70
CA SER A 335 5.68 17.52 -9.50
C SER A 335 6.12 17.91 -8.09
N ILE A 336 7.37 17.58 -7.74
CA ILE A 336 7.97 17.80 -6.43
C ILE A 336 9.28 18.57 -6.58
N GLU A 337 9.43 19.63 -5.80
CA GLU A 337 10.65 20.41 -5.71
C GLU A 337 11.73 19.60 -4.99
N MET A 338 12.83 19.32 -5.69
CA MET A 338 13.95 18.57 -5.12
C MET A 338 14.87 19.50 -4.32
N PRO A 339 15.32 19.09 -3.12
CA PRO A 339 16.31 19.85 -2.35
C PRO A 339 17.56 20.14 -3.18
N GLY A 340 17.95 21.42 -3.26
CA GLY A 340 19.17 21.85 -3.95
C GLY A 340 19.08 21.96 -5.47
N LYS A 341 17.92 21.70 -6.09
CA LYS A 341 17.66 22.05 -7.50
C LYS A 341 16.60 23.14 -7.56
N PRO A 342 16.85 24.29 -8.23
CA PRO A 342 15.81 25.28 -8.43
C PRO A 342 14.64 24.64 -9.19
N ARG A 343 13.41 25.11 -8.93
CA ARG A 343 12.21 24.68 -9.66
C ARG A 343 12.52 24.57 -11.15
N ALA A 344 12.48 23.34 -11.66
CA ALA A 344 12.72 23.10 -13.06
C ALA A 344 11.63 23.85 -13.83
N ARG A 345 12.02 24.87 -14.61
CA ARG A 345 11.13 25.54 -15.58
C ARG A 345 10.86 24.65 -16.80
N ASP A 346 11.44 23.45 -16.84
CA ASP A 346 11.17 22.46 -17.86
C ASP A 346 9.80 21.83 -17.59
N THR A 347 8.87 22.08 -18.51
CA THR A 347 7.45 21.66 -18.48
C THR A 347 7.22 20.15 -18.62
N SER A 348 8.31 19.35 -18.62
CA SER A 348 8.29 17.90 -18.86
C SER A 348 8.37 17.04 -17.60
N GLN A 349 8.69 17.61 -16.43
CA GLN A 349 8.78 16.86 -15.17
C GLN A 349 7.43 16.72 -14.47
N GLY A 350 7.25 15.61 -13.75
CA GLY A 350 6.00 15.33 -13.03
C GLY A 350 4.97 14.57 -13.87
N VAL A 351 3.87 14.18 -13.21
CA VAL A 351 2.81 13.37 -13.81
C VAL A 351 1.67 14.25 -14.27
N LEU A 352 1.17 14.00 -15.48
CA LEU A 352 0.00 14.69 -16.03
C LEU A 352 -1.24 14.40 -15.18
N GLN A 353 -1.97 15.48 -14.86
CA GLN A 353 -3.26 15.35 -14.23
C GLN A 353 -4.25 14.71 -15.21
N PRO A 354 -5.06 13.75 -14.73
CA PRO A 354 -6.11 13.17 -15.55
C PRO A 354 -7.16 14.25 -15.87
N ARG A 355 -7.66 14.21 -17.10
CA ARG A 355 -8.90 14.93 -17.43
C ARG A 355 -10.06 14.08 -16.96
N TRP A 356 -10.65 14.46 -15.84
CA TRP A 356 -11.80 13.77 -15.29
C TRP A 356 -13.07 14.19 -16.03
N ASP A 357 -13.82 13.18 -16.48
CA ASP A 357 -15.21 13.35 -16.86
C ASP A 357 -16.09 13.19 -15.61
N ALA A 358 -16.86 14.22 -15.30
CA ALA A 358 -17.69 14.23 -14.10
C ALA A 358 -18.71 13.08 -14.14
N ALA A 359 -19.39 12.86 -15.27
CA ALA A 359 -20.38 11.79 -15.40
C ALA A 359 -19.74 10.40 -15.17
N ALA A 360 -18.61 10.12 -15.80
CA ALA A 360 -17.88 8.88 -15.58
C ALA A 360 -17.40 8.68 -14.13
N LEU A 361 -16.98 9.74 -13.43
CA LEU A 361 -16.59 9.65 -12.02
C LEU A 361 -17.78 9.32 -11.12
N VAL A 362 -18.95 9.90 -11.41
CA VAL A 362 -20.20 9.63 -10.68
C VAL A 362 -20.62 8.19 -10.85
N ASP A 363 -20.67 7.72 -12.09
CA ASP A 363 -21.00 6.34 -12.41
C ASP A 363 -20.01 5.38 -11.77
N GLY A 364 -18.72 5.74 -11.81
CA GLY A 364 -17.64 5.00 -11.15
C GLY A 364 -17.83 4.91 -9.64
N ALA A 365 -18.10 6.02 -8.97
CA ALA A 365 -18.35 6.06 -7.53
C ALA A 365 -19.60 5.23 -7.17
N ARG A 366 -20.71 5.43 -7.88
CA ARG A 366 -21.95 4.67 -7.69
C ARG A 366 -21.73 3.17 -7.88
N ALA A 367 -20.94 2.76 -8.86
CA ALA A 367 -20.59 1.36 -9.07
C ALA A 367 -19.80 0.78 -7.88
N GLN A 368 -18.85 1.52 -7.31
CA GLN A 368 -18.11 1.06 -6.13
C GLN A 368 -18.99 0.95 -4.88
N LEU A 369 -19.89 1.91 -4.65
CA LEU A 369 -20.85 1.85 -3.54
C LEU A 369 -21.84 0.70 -3.72
N THR A 370 -22.26 0.41 -4.95
CA THR A 370 -23.15 -0.72 -5.25
C THR A 370 -22.45 -2.06 -5.00
N GLU A 371 -21.19 -2.21 -5.42
CA GLU A 371 -20.39 -3.41 -5.16
C GLU A 371 -20.15 -3.60 -3.66
N TRP A 372 -19.91 -2.53 -2.91
CA TRP A 372 -19.84 -2.59 -1.45
C TRP A 372 -21.10 -3.20 -0.84
N LEU A 373 -22.28 -2.67 -1.21
CA LEU A 373 -23.56 -3.14 -0.65
C LEU A 373 -23.86 -4.59 -1.03
N ARG A 374 -23.43 -5.02 -2.22
CA ARG A 374 -23.52 -6.43 -2.62
C ARG A 374 -22.73 -7.33 -1.66
N TRP A 375 -21.50 -6.95 -1.30
CA TRP A 375 -20.70 -7.72 -0.35
C TRP A 375 -21.27 -7.67 1.07
N LYS A 376 -21.70 -6.49 1.53
CA LYS A 376 -22.34 -6.35 2.83
C LYS A 376 -23.56 -7.26 2.97
N LYS A 377 -24.41 -7.33 1.93
CA LYS A 377 -25.58 -8.22 1.90
C LYS A 377 -25.18 -9.70 2.07
N LYS A 378 -24.12 -10.15 1.39
CA LYS A 378 -23.63 -11.53 1.54
C LYS A 378 -23.17 -11.84 2.96
N LEU A 379 -22.49 -10.89 3.60
CA LEU A 379 -22.05 -11.04 4.99
C LEU A 379 -23.25 -11.14 5.95
N ASP A 380 -24.30 -10.35 5.74
CA ASP A 380 -25.50 -10.31 6.60
C ASP A 380 -26.40 -11.55 6.44
N GLU A 381 -26.47 -12.11 5.24
CA GLU A 381 -27.27 -13.32 4.97
C GLU A 381 -26.74 -14.55 5.73
N GLU A 382 -25.47 -14.57 6.15
CA GLU A 382 -24.89 -15.65 6.94
C GLU A 382 -25.13 -15.49 8.45
N ASP A 383 -25.18 -14.26 8.96
CA ASP A 383 -25.48 -13.97 10.37
C ASP A 383 -26.88 -14.50 10.78
N HIS A 384 -27.78 -14.65 9.79
CA HIS A 384 -29.11 -15.24 9.97
C HIS A 384 -29.15 -16.77 9.84
N SER A 385 -28.08 -17.43 9.39
CA SER A 385 -28.03 -18.89 9.20
C SER A 385 -27.57 -19.66 10.44
N VAL A 386 -27.04 -18.98 11.46
CA VAL A 386 -26.58 -19.59 12.72
C VAL A 386 -27.70 -19.67 13.78
N VAL A 387 -28.86 -19.04 13.55
CA VAL A 387 -30.08 -19.21 14.37
C VAL A 387 -31.07 -20.14 13.66
N GLY A 388 -30.58 -21.30 13.23
CA GLY A 388 -31.43 -22.41 12.82
C GLY A 388 -31.61 -23.34 14.01
N GLU A 389 -32.78 -23.29 14.65
CA GLU A 389 -33.23 -24.33 15.58
C GLU A 389 -32.98 -25.71 14.96
N TRP A 390 -32.13 -26.51 15.60
CA TRP A 390 -32.13 -27.94 15.34
C TRP A 390 -33.49 -28.47 15.77
N PRO A 391 -34.27 -29.14 14.91
CA PRO A 391 -35.46 -29.85 15.38
C PRO A 391 -34.97 -30.99 16.27
N GLU A 392 -35.08 -30.79 17.58
CA GLU A 392 -35.10 -31.90 18.51
C GLU A 392 -36.28 -32.82 18.16
N ALA A 393 -35.99 -34.11 18.21
CA ALA A 393 -36.92 -35.23 18.17
C ALA A 393 -37.56 -35.55 16.81
N MET A 394 -37.02 -36.61 16.19
CA MET A 394 -37.79 -37.84 16.01
C MET A 394 -36.84 -39.05 16.03
N ILE A 395 -36.75 -39.70 17.20
CA ILE A 395 -36.39 -41.11 17.32
C ILE A 395 -37.67 -41.81 17.79
N PHE A 396 -38.13 -42.75 16.95
CA PHE A 396 -39.32 -43.62 17.00
C PHE A 396 -40.69 -42.99 16.73
#